data_AF-A0A2E5JIN1-F1
#
_entry.id   AF-A0A2E5JIN1-F1
#
_cell.length_a   1.000
_cell.length_b   1.000
_cell.length_c   1.000
_cell.angle_alpha   90.00
_cell.angle_beta   90.00
_cell.angle_gamma   90.00
#
_symmetry.space_group_name_H-M   'P 1'
#
loop_
_entity.id
_entity.type
_entity.pdbx_description
1 polymer ?
#
loop_
_entity_poly.entity_id
_entity_poly.type
_entity_poly.pdbx_seq_one_letter_code
_entity_poly.pdbx_strand_id
1 'polypeptide(L)'
;MEALFFQRFYVLNTINGENFFQSRAFQLFFSSYYPGNPASIFGHTFLKLNFSEDHQSKLTDYAVSFSARATDPVGVVYAIKGLLGGYQGFYEISPYYMKVNEYLHTESRDLWEYPVLMKPKQIDRLLAHLWELSKKASYSYWFMSENCSFQLLALLDATYGDTNFAENSPTIVLPARTLTILDKGQKLGQGSIRPSFKKQLLYRYNLLSSKEKETFESNDSNARILDSKIAVVRYQQLLVNEDPKKRAQLTKELLPLIQKRAALGTKTPDFDPLWLQSMKAENPLLAHDPHRLQLSSGVKNDQLLNRIEARFGLHSPLDREDGMPHHSEVNYFSFTLEHTNREIYLQNFRLIDILSLQPANIASSGFSWRAGAGALRRLGYFDKLLPQLSFAGGYSLAPTQTFTLYALLGAE
;
A
#
# COMPACT_ATOMS: atom_id res chain seq x y z
N MET A 1 -41.28 11.00 22.01
CA MET A 1 -41.22 11.38 20.58
C MET A 1 -39.88 11.05 19.94
N GLU A 2 -38.75 11.16 20.65
CA GLU A 2 -37.41 10.78 20.14
C GLU A 2 -37.25 9.27 19.83
N ALA A 3 -37.79 8.38 20.66
CA ALA A 3 -37.68 6.92 20.41
C ALA A 3 -38.42 6.45 19.14
N LEU A 4 -39.52 7.12 18.76
CA LEU A 4 -40.28 6.85 17.53
C LEU A 4 -39.61 7.43 16.28
N PHE A 5 -38.83 8.51 16.44
CA PHE A 5 -38.01 9.08 15.37
C PHE A 5 -36.83 8.16 15.04
N PHE A 6 -36.16 7.61 16.07
CA PHE A 6 -35.13 6.59 15.90
C PHE A 6 -35.68 5.28 15.29
N GLN A 7 -36.83 4.77 15.75
CA GLN A 7 -37.42 3.56 15.17
C GLN A 7 -37.84 3.71 13.70
N ARG A 8 -38.34 4.89 13.28
CA ARG A 8 -38.62 5.14 11.85
C ARG A 8 -37.34 5.34 11.02
N PHE A 9 -36.23 5.80 11.63
CA PHE A 9 -34.90 5.85 11.00
C PHE A 9 -34.36 4.44 10.70
N TYR A 10 -34.62 3.44 11.56
CA TYR A 10 -34.18 2.07 11.34
C TYR A 10 -34.84 1.37 10.14
N VAL A 11 -36.03 1.81 9.71
CA VAL A 11 -36.83 1.16 8.65
C VAL A 11 -36.48 1.68 7.24
N LEU A 12 -35.86 2.86 7.12
CA LEU A 12 -35.52 3.49 5.83
C LEU A 12 -34.04 3.38 5.42
N ASN A 13 -33.19 2.77 6.27
CA ASN A 13 -31.72 2.81 6.14
C ASN A 13 -31.10 1.43 5.83
N THR A 14 -31.71 0.69 4.92
CA THR A 14 -31.13 -0.53 4.37
C THR A 14 -30.32 -0.21 3.12
N ILE A 15 -29.03 -0.57 3.13
CA ILE A 15 -28.25 -0.78 1.91
C ILE A 15 -28.25 -2.29 1.70
N ASN A 16 -28.86 -2.76 0.61
CA ASN A 16 -29.02 -4.20 0.31
C ASN A 16 -29.67 -5.05 1.43
N GLY A 17 -30.58 -4.46 2.22
CA GLY A 17 -31.35 -5.20 3.24
C GLY A 17 -30.70 -5.28 4.63
N GLU A 18 -29.47 -4.78 4.80
CA GLU A 18 -28.80 -4.73 6.11
C GLU A 18 -28.81 -3.32 6.71
N ASN A 19 -28.99 -3.23 8.02
CA ASN A 19 -29.18 -1.96 8.72
C ASN A 19 -27.82 -1.30 9.00
N PHE A 20 -27.54 -0.22 8.27
CA PHE A 20 -26.26 0.52 8.32
C PHE A 20 -25.84 0.95 9.74
N PHE A 21 -26.79 1.09 10.66
CA PHE A 21 -26.57 1.53 12.05
C PHE A 21 -26.32 0.41 13.07
N GLN A 22 -26.13 -0.85 12.65
CA GLN A 22 -25.80 -1.94 13.57
C GLN A 22 -24.30 -2.11 13.85
N SER A 23 -23.42 -1.33 13.22
CA SER A 23 -21.98 -1.46 13.41
C SER A 23 -21.55 -1.21 14.87
N ARG A 24 -20.69 -2.09 15.41
CA ARG A 24 -20.21 -2.03 16.80
C ARG A 24 -18.70 -1.83 16.94
N ALA A 25 -17.94 -1.98 15.86
CA ALA A 25 -16.50 -1.79 15.85
C ALA A 25 -16.00 -1.38 14.46
N PHE A 26 -14.90 -0.64 14.43
CA PHE A 26 -14.22 -0.25 13.19
C PHE A 26 -12.81 -0.81 13.15
N GLN A 27 -12.36 -1.10 11.94
CA GLN A 27 -10.97 -1.46 11.67
C GLN A 27 -10.43 -0.55 10.59
N LEU A 28 -9.25 0.00 10.83
CA LEU A 28 -8.50 0.75 9.83
C LEU A 28 -7.58 -0.22 9.09
N PHE A 29 -7.75 -0.25 7.78
CA PHE A 29 -6.90 -1.02 6.88
C PHE A 29 -5.91 -0.12 6.17
N PHE A 30 -4.69 -0.63 6.00
CA PHE A 30 -3.68 -0.09 5.11
C PHE A 30 -3.26 -1.16 4.11
N SER A 31 -3.39 -0.89 2.82
CA SER A 31 -2.80 -1.70 1.77
C SER A 31 -1.34 -1.28 1.54
N SER A 32 -0.42 -2.25 1.65
CA SER A 32 1.03 -2.03 1.57
C SER A 32 1.44 -1.38 0.25
N TYR A 33 2.46 -0.54 0.21
CA TYR A 33 3.00 0.09 -1.01
C TYR A 33 3.09 -0.84 -2.24
N TYR A 34 2.82 -0.32 -3.43
CA TYR A 34 2.96 -1.07 -4.68
C TYR A 34 3.80 -0.30 -5.73
N PRO A 35 5.13 -0.33 -5.62
CA PRO A 35 6.02 0.40 -6.54
C PRO A 35 5.84 0.03 -8.01
N GLY A 36 5.39 -1.20 -8.29
CA GLY A 36 5.12 -1.68 -9.65
C GLY A 36 3.92 -1.06 -10.34
N ASN A 37 3.04 -0.35 -9.63
CA ASN A 37 1.87 0.34 -10.18
C ASN A 37 1.85 1.82 -9.75
N PRO A 38 2.08 2.78 -10.67
CA PRO A 38 2.08 4.22 -10.39
C PRO A 38 0.86 4.74 -9.62
N ALA A 39 -0.33 4.19 -9.87
CA ALA A 39 -1.57 4.65 -9.20
C ALA A 39 -1.65 4.22 -7.72
N SER A 40 -0.87 3.22 -7.32
CA SER A 40 -0.96 2.53 -6.04
C SER A 40 0.33 2.60 -5.21
N ILE A 41 1.33 3.37 -5.67
CA ILE A 41 2.68 3.45 -5.08
C ILE A 41 2.63 3.72 -3.58
N PHE A 42 1.80 4.65 -3.11
CA PHE A 42 1.83 5.16 -1.73
C PHE A 42 1.02 4.36 -0.71
N GLY A 43 0.34 3.30 -1.12
CA GLY A 43 -0.65 2.65 -0.25
C GLY A 43 -2.07 3.20 -0.42
N HIS A 44 -3.03 2.53 0.20
CA HIS A 44 -4.35 3.11 0.46
C HIS A 44 -4.79 2.81 1.89
N THR A 45 -5.57 3.73 2.46
CA THR A 45 -6.28 3.49 3.72
C THR A 45 -7.78 3.47 3.51
N PHE A 46 -8.46 2.58 4.22
CA PHE A 46 -9.91 2.50 4.24
C PHE A 46 -10.39 1.96 5.59
N LEU A 47 -11.63 2.30 5.97
CA LEU A 47 -12.26 1.80 7.18
C LEU A 47 -13.13 0.60 6.85
N LYS A 48 -13.17 -0.39 7.73
CA LYS A 48 -14.14 -1.48 7.71
C LYS A 48 -15.10 -1.32 8.88
N LEU A 49 -16.39 -1.54 8.61
CA LEU A 49 -17.49 -1.46 9.54
C LEU A 49 -17.88 -2.88 9.94
N ASN A 50 -17.69 -3.24 11.21
CA ASN A 50 -18.04 -4.56 11.72
C ASN A 50 -19.44 -4.50 12.34
N PHE A 51 -20.39 -5.32 11.83
CA PHE A 51 -21.78 -5.30 12.27
C PHE A 51 -22.06 -6.16 13.52
N SER A 52 -21.25 -7.18 13.80
CA SER A 52 -21.22 -7.88 15.11
C SER A 52 -19.97 -8.77 15.25
N GLU A 53 -19.66 -9.20 16.48
CA GLU A 53 -18.64 -10.24 16.72
C GLU A 53 -19.12 -11.64 16.25
N ASP A 54 -20.44 -11.88 16.24
CA ASP A 54 -21.08 -13.14 15.87
C ASP A 54 -21.41 -13.27 14.37
N HIS A 55 -21.02 -12.30 13.54
CA HIS A 55 -21.28 -12.34 12.10
C HIS A 55 -20.49 -13.49 11.45
N GLN A 56 -21.21 -14.47 10.91
CA GLN A 56 -20.61 -15.69 10.32
C GLN A 56 -19.69 -15.42 9.12
N SER A 57 -19.81 -14.26 8.47
CA SER A 57 -18.95 -13.87 7.35
C SER A 57 -18.44 -12.43 7.50
N LYS A 58 -17.23 -12.28 8.05
CA LYS A 58 -16.51 -11.00 8.13
C LYS A 58 -16.23 -10.34 6.76
N LEU A 59 -16.54 -11.02 5.65
CA LEU A 59 -16.33 -10.55 4.27
C LEU A 59 -17.54 -9.77 3.72
N THR A 60 -18.73 -9.96 4.28
CA THR A 60 -19.95 -9.23 3.88
C THR A 60 -20.14 -7.91 4.62
N ASP A 61 -19.28 -7.64 5.61
CA ASP A 61 -19.14 -6.32 6.23
C ASP A 61 -18.90 -5.22 5.17
N TYR A 62 -19.07 -3.96 5.54
CA TYR A 62 -18.88 -2.83 4.64
C TYR A 62 -17.50 -2.19 4.81
N ALA A 63 -16.95 -1.69 3.72
CA ALA A 63 -15.76 -0.84 3.68
C ALA A 63 -16.14 0.58 3.26
N VAL A 64 -15.42 1.55 3.83
CA VAL A 64 -15.54 2.97 3.54
C VAL A 64 -14.19 3.47 3.10
N SER A 65 -14.14 3.98 1.87
CA SER A 65 -12.98 4.64 1.31
C SER A 65 -13.37 6.00 0.76
N PHE A 66 -12.37 6.85 0.57
CA PHE A 66 -12.54 8.08 -0.21
C PHE A 66 -11.74 7.94 -1.50
N SER A 67 -12.40 8.12 -2.63
CA SER A 67 -11.88 7.77 -3.95
C SER A 67 -12.01 8.95 -4.91
N ALA A 68 -11.12 9.02 -5.90
CA ALA A 68 -11.21 9.99 -6.98
C ALA A 68 -12.04 9.42 -8.15
N ARG A 69 -12.96 10.21 -8.72
CA ARG A 69 -13.60 9.90 -10.01
C ARG A 69 -12.62 10.26 -11.14
N ALA A 70 -11.75 9.32 -11.47
CA ALA A 70 -10.86 9.45 -12.61
C ALA A 70 -11.39 8.65 -13.80
N THR A 71 -11.57 9.34 -14.93
CA THR A 71 -11.93 8.74 -16.22
C THR A 71 -10.72 8.63 -17.16
N ASP A 72 -9.62 9.27 -16.80
CA ASP A 72 -8.40 9.31 -17.61
C ASP A 72 -7.58 8.02 -17.38
N PRO A 73 -6.95 7.45 -18.42
CA PRO A 73 -5.99 6.36 -18.25
C PRO A 73 -4.84 6.77 -17.35
N VAL A 74 -4.31 5.82 -16.57
CA VAL A 74 -3.11 6.04 -15.74
C VAL A 74 -1.95 6.47 -16.63
N GLY A 75 -1.35 7.62 -16.32
CA GLY A 75 -0.28 8.22 -17.11
C GLY A 75 0.06 9.65 -16.67
N VAL A 76 0.86 10.35 -17.48
CA VAL A 76 1.35 11.71 -17.16
C VAL A 76 0.21 12.71 -16.97
N VAL A 77 -0.80 12.67 -17.85
CA VAL A 77 -1.98 13.55 -17.75
C VAL A 77 -2.74 13.28 -16.46
N TYR A 78 -2.97 12.01 -16.13
CA TYR A 78 -3.62 11.60 -14.88
C TYR A 78 -2.84 12.11 -13.65
N ALA A 79 -1.51 11.94 -13.64
CA ALA A 79 -0.66 12.39 -12.55
C ALA A 79 -0.71 13.92 -12.39
N ILE A 80 -0.53 14.69 -13.47
CA ILE A 80 -0.55 16.16 -13.42
C ILE A 80 -1.92 16.65 -12.96
N LYS A 81 -3.01 16.12 -13.53
CA LYS A 81 -4.37 16.49 -13.15
C LYS A 81 -4.67 16.19 -11.69
N GLY A 82 -4.23 15.04 -11.18
CA GLY A 82 -4.39 14.67 -9.78
C GLY A 82 -3.55 15.51 -8.81
N LEU A 83 -2.34 15.90 -9.20
CA LEU A 83 -1.52 16.84 -8.43
C LEU A 83 -2.15 18.24 -8.34
N LEU A 84 -2.88 18.65 -9.38
CA LEU A 84 -3.58 19.94 -9.45
C LEU A 84 -5.02 19.90 -8.92
N GLY A 85 -5.45 18.80 -8.28
CA GLY A 85 -6.80 18.72 -7.69
C GLY A 85 -7.94 18.58 -8.71
N GLY A 86 -7.63 18.20 -9.95
CA GLY A 86 -8.58 18.18 -11.07
C GLY A 86 -9.55 17.00 -11.10
N TYR A 87 -9.55 16.16 -10.05
CA TYR A 87 -10.50 15.05 -9.90
C TYR A 87 -11.53 15.33 -8.81
N GLN A 88 -12.72 14.80 -9.01
CA GLN A 88 -13.79 14.88 -8.01
C GLN A 88 -13.68 13.70 -7.04
N GLY A 89 -13.44 13.98 -5.77
CA GLY A 89 -13.42 13.02 -4.69
C GLY A 89 -14.80 12.72 -4.12
N PHE A 90 -15.03 11.48 -3.69
CA PHE A 90 -16.28 11.04 -3.08
C PHE A 90 -16.05 9.93 -2.06
N TYR A 91 -16.95 9.83 -1.08
CA TYR A 91 -17.00 8.69 -0.17
C TYR A 91 -17.69 7.51 -0.85
N GLU A 92 -17.01 6.37 -0.83
CA GLU A 92 -17.47 5.12 -1.38
C GLU A 92 -17.75 4.16 -0.23
N ILE A 93 -18.98 3.63 -0.17
CA ILE A 93 -19.37 2.57 0.76
C ILE A 93 -19.63 1.33 -0.06
N SER A 94 -18.87 0.28 0.17
CA SER A 94 -18.94 -0.92 -0.66
C SER A 94 -18.63 -2.18 0.14
N PRO A 95 -19.16 -3.36 -0.23
CA PRO A 95 -18.86 -4.60 0.46
C PRO A 95 -17.34 -4.85 0.62
N TYR A 96 -16.91 -5.22 1.82
CA TYR A 96 -15.50 -5.36 2.20
C TYR A 96 -14.76 -6.39 1.33
N TYR A 97 -15.43 -7.49 0.94
CA TYR A 97 -14.82 -8.47 0.04
C TYR A 97 -14.35 -7.87 -1.29
N MET A 98 -14.96 -6.76 -1.75
CA MET A 98 -14.51 -6.09 -2.98
C MET A 98 -13.16 -5.39 -2.77
N LYS A 99 -12.95 -4.73 -1.64
CA LYS A 99 -11.64 -4.13 -1.29
C LYS A 99 -10.58 -5.20 -1.02
N VAL A 100 -10.96 -6.32 -0.40
CA VAL A 100 -10.08 -7.49 -0.30
C VAL A 100 -9.72 -8.01 -1.70
N ASN A 101 -10.68 -8.15 -2.60
CA ASN A 101 -10.42 -8.65 -3.95
C ASN A 101 -9.57 -7.65 -4.77
N GLU A 102 -9.77 -6.35 -4.62
CA GLU A 102 -8.94 -5.31 -5.23
C GLU A 102 -7.48 -5.44 -4.75
N TYR A 103 -7.22 -5.27 -3.47
CA TYR A 103 -5.84 -5.21 -2.97
C TYR A 103 -5.15 -6.57 -2.89
N LEU A 104 -5.85 -7.61 -2.46
CA LEU A 104 -5.26 -8.93 -2.27
C LEU A 104 -5.27 -9.77 -3.54
N HIS A 105 -6.41 -9.81 -4.26
CA HIS A 105 -6.58 -10.72 -5.41
C HIS A 105 -6.23 -10.08 -6.76
N THR A 106 -6.17 -8.75 -6.85
CA THR A 106 -5.79 -8.06 -8.09
C THR A 106 -4.38 -7.48 -7.98
N GLU A 107 -4.05 -6.82 -6.87
CA GLU A 107 -2.74 -6.18 -6.72
C GLU A 107 -1.69 -7.01 -5.95
N SER A 108 -2.09 -8.10 -5.29
CA SER A 108 -1.20 -8.95 -4.45
C SER A 108 -0.46 -8.15 -3.38
N ARG A 109 -1.19 -7.30 -2.65
CA ARG A 109 -0.67 -6.44 -1.59
C ARG A 109 -1.01 -6.98 -0.21
N ASP A 110 -0.14 -6.73 0.75
CA ASP A 110 -0.44 -7.06 2.13
C ASP A 110 -1.45 -6.05 2.68
N LEU A 111 -2.34 -6.53 3.54
CA LEU A 111 -3.29 -5.70 4.25
C LEU A 111 -2.93 -5.71 5.73
N TRP A 112 -2.57 -4.55 6.26
CA TRP A 112 -2.45 -4.35 7.70
C TRP A 112 -3.76 -3.82 8.25
N GLU A 113 -4.27 -4.45 9.30
CA GLU A 113 -5.56 -4.12 9.91
C GLU A 113 -5.37 -3.75 11.38
N TYR A 114 -5.96 -2.63 11.81
CA TYR A 114 -5.85 -2.09 13.16
C TYR A 114 -7.24 -1.82 13.72
N PRO A 115 -7.64 -2.38 14.87
CA PRO A 115 -8.86 -1.98 15.54
C PRO A 115 -8.82 -0.49 15.87
N VAL A 116 -9.89 0.25 15.56
CA VAL A 116 -10.01 1.67 15.94
C VAL A 116 -10.81 1.78 17.23
N LEU A 117 -10.20 2.38 18.26
CA LEU A 117 -10.73 2.44 19.62
C LEU A 117 -11.73 3.59 19.75
N MET A 118 -13.02 3.27 19.75
CA MET A 118 -14.10 4.26 19.83
C MET A 118 -15.13 3.93 20.92
N LYS A 119 -15.72 4.98 21.49
CA LYS A 119 -16.90 4.87 22.37
C LYS A 119 -18.18 4.73 21.54
N PRO A 120 -19.25 4.11 22.07
CA PRO A 120 -20.51 3.94 21.32
C PRO A 120 -21.07 5.26 20.72
N LYS A 121 -21.05 6.36 21.47
CA LYS A 121 -21.49 7.68 20.96
C LYS A 121 -20.66 8.19 19.77
N GLN A 122 -19.38 7.83 19.71
CA GLN A 122 -18.50 8.19 18.60
C GLN A 122 -18.84 7.34 17.37
N ILE A 123 -19.13 6.04 17.56
CA ILE A 123 -19.62 5.16 16.49
C ILE A 123 -20.89 5.74 15.86
N ASP A 124 -21.88 6.12 16.68
CA ASP A 124 -23.14 6.70 16.19
C ASP A 124 -22.89 7.99 15.38
N ARG A 125 -21.99 8.85 15.88
CA ARG A 125 -21.62 10.11 15.21
C ARG A 125 -20.92 9.85 13.88
N LEU A 126 -20.01 8.89 13.81
CA LEU A 126 -19.31 8.51 12.57
C LEU A 126 -20.32 8.01 11.53
N LEU A 127 -21.22 7.10 11.92
CA LEU A 127 -22.22 6.55 11.01
C LEU A 127 -23.18 7.63 10.49
N ALA A 128 -23.66 8.52 11.37
CA ALA A 128 -24.51 9.64 10.98
C ALA A 128 -23.78 10.56 9.98
N HIS A 129 -22.54 10.93 10.28
CA HIS A 129 -21.79 11.83 9.41
C HIS A 129 -21.43 11.17 8.08
N LEU A 130 -21.03 9.90 8.09
CA LEU A 130 -20.76 9.14 6.88
C LEU A 130 -22.01 9.00 5.99
N TRP A 131 -23.19 8.81 6.58
CA TRP A 131 -24.45 8.81 5.84
C TRP A 131 -24.68 10.15 5.14
N GLU A 132 -24.48 11.28 5.82
CA GLU A 132 -24.59 12.63 5.23
C GLU A 132 -23.61 12.80 4.07
N LEU A 133 -22.34 12.43 4.28
CA LEU A 133 -21.27 12.55 3.29
C LEU A 133 -21.54 11.66 2.05
N SER A 134 -21.96 10.42 2.26
CA SER A 134 -22.20 9.44 1.18
C SER A 134 -23.28 9.88 0.16
N LYS A 135 -24.20 10.76 0.58
CA LYS A 135 -25.33 11.16 -0.26
C LYS A 135 -25.03 12.35 -1.17
N LYS A 136 -24.23 13.32 -0.71
CA LYS A 136 -24.11 14.62 -1.37
C LYS A 136 -22.70 15.21 -1.37
N ALA A 137 -21.78 14.66 -0.59
CA ALA A 137 -20.47 15.25 -0.48
C ALA A 137 -19.60 14.94 -1.71
N SER A 138 -19.01 16.00 -2.23
CA SER A 138 -18.06 15.97 -3.33
C SER A 138 -17.01 17.03 -3.06
N TYR A 139 -15.74 16.65 -3.16
CA TYR A 139 -14.62 17.55 -2.93
C TYR A 139 -13.66 17.51 -4.11
N SER A 140 -12.78 18.49 -4.21
CA SER A 140 -11.60 18.33 -5.07
C SER A 140 -10.67 17.30 -4.47
N TYR A 141 -10.17 16.38 -5.28
CA TYR A 141 -9.25 15.33 -4.85
C TYR A 141 -7.83 15.70 -5.26
N TRP A 142 -7.02 16.08 -4.27
CA TRP A 142 -5.61 16.42 -4.44
C TRP A 142 -4.74 15.23 -4.04
N PHE A 143 -3.91 14.72 -4.94
CA PHE A 143 -3.16 13.48 -4.68
C PHE A 143 -2.23 13.54 -3.46
N MET A 144 -1.67 14.71 -3.17
CA MET A 144 -0.66 14.86 -2.12
C MET A 144 -1.24 15.32 -0.78
N SER A 145 -2.25 16.19 -0.78
CA SER A 145 -2.78 16.82 0.44
C SER A 145 -4.15 16.26 0.82
N GLU A 146 -5.21 16.73 0.15
CA GLU A 146 -6.62 16.42 0.43
C GLU A 146 -7.07 15.10 -0.23
N ASN A 147 -6.26 14.05 -0.05
CA ASN A 147 -6.51 12.71 -0.60
C ASN A 147 -7.34 11.85 0.37
N CYS A 148 -7.43 10.55 0.05
CA CYS A 148 -8.16 9.57 0.85
C CYS A 148 -7.76 9.52 2.33
N SER A 149 -6.48 9.75 2.62
CA SER A 149 -5.90 9.75 3.95
C SER A 149 -6.38 10.95 4.75
N PHE A 150 -6.35 12.14 4.15
CA PHE A 150 -6.81 13.38 4.79
C PHE A 150 -8.30 13.32 5.11
N GLN A 151 -9.12 12.90 4.14
CA GLN A 151 -10.57 12.81 4.32
C GLN A 151 -10.98 11.75 5.36
N LEU A 152 -10.16 10.71 5.52
CA LEU A 152 -10.31 9.76 6.62
C LEU A 152 -9.99 10.42 7.97
N LEU A 153 -8.88 11.15 8.09
CA LEU A 153 -8.53 11.86 9.33
C LEU A 153 -9.59 12.90 9.70
N ALA A 154 -10.11 13.64 8.72
CA ALA A 154 -11.18 14.62 8.92
C ALA A 154 -12.49 13.98 9.39
N LEU A 155 -12.86 12.82 8.81
CA LEU A 155 -13.99 12.03 9.27
C LEU A 155 -13.81 11.57 10.72
N LEU A 156 -12.59 11.16 11.09
CA LEU A 156 -12.27 10.75 12.46
C LEU A 156 -12.25 11.92 13.44
N ASP A 157 -11.78 13.10 13.05
CA ASP A 157 -11.85 14.31 13.88
C ASP A 157 -13.29 14.70 14.18
N ALA A 158 -14.14 14.72 13.16
CA ALA A 158 -15.58 14.92 13.34
C ALA A 158 -16.20 13.85 14.25
N THR A 159 -15.68 12.63 14.24
CA THR A 159 -16.16 11.52 15.06
C THR A 159 -15.76 11.67 16.53
N TYR A 160 -14.48 11.90 16.82
CA TYR A 160 -13.97 12.01 18.18
C TYR A 160 -14.43 13.32 18.83
N GLY A 161 -14.42 14.42 18.08
CA GLY A 161 -14.88 15.75 18.52
C GLY A 161 -13.90 16.51 19.41
N ASP A 162 -12.81 15.89 19.83
CA ASP A 162 -11.75 16.44 20.69
C ASP A 162 -10.34 16.23 20.09
N THR A 163 -10.26 16.01 18.77
CA THR A 163 -9.02 15.75 18.03
C THR A 163 -8.90 16.66 16.81
N ASN A 164 -7.65 16.92 16.40
CA ASN A 164 -7.31 17.72 15.22
C ASN A 164 -6.28 16.94 14.35
N PHE A 165 -6.55 15.67 14.05
CA PHE A 165 -5.68 14.81 13.25
C PHE A 165 -5.44 15.32 11.84
N ALA A 166 -6.46 15.80 11.15
CA ALA A 166 -6.36 16.30 9.78
C ALA A 166 -5.55 17.59 9.71
N GLU A 167 -5.78 18.53 10.62
CA GLU A 167 -5.07 19.81 10.68
C GLU A 167 -3.60 19.63 11.08
N ASN A 168 -3.31 18.71 12.00
CA ASN A 168 -1.94 18.39 12.41
C ASN A 168 -1.22 17.46 11.41
N SER A 169 -1.88 17.03 10.34
CA SER A 169 -1.24 16.21 9.32
C SER A 169 -0.26 17.07 8.49
N PRO A 170 0.88 16.52 8.05
CA PRO A 170 1.80 17.24 7.17
C PRO A 170 1.08 17.66 5.88
N THR A 171 1.62 18.66 5.19
CA THR A 171 1.09 19.12 3.88
C THR A 171 0.95 17.99 2.87
N ILE A 172 1.81 16.96 2.97
CA ILE A 172 1.70 15.72 2.21
C ILE A 172 1.16 14.62 3.14
N VAL A 173 -0.07 14.17 2.86
CA VAL A 173 -0.78 13.20 3.70
C VAL A 173 -0.66 11.81 3.08
N LEU A 174 0.34 11.05 3.54
CA LEU A 174 0.53 9.68 3.08
C LEU A 174 -0.36 8.69 3.85
N PRO A 175 -0.88 7.63 3.20
CA PRO A 175 -1.74 6.65 3.86
C PRO A 175 -1.12 6.02 5.11
N ALA A 176 0.14 5.58 5.06
CA ALA A 176 0.82 5.02 6.24
C ALA A 176 0.95 6.03 7.40
N ARG A 177 0.97 7.34 7.12
CA ARG A 177 1.02 8.39 8.16
C ARG A 177 -0.30 8.53 8.92
N THR A 178 -1.42 8.16 8.32
CA THR A 178 -2.69 8.12 9.06
C THR A 178 -2.62 7.14 10.23
N LEU A 179 -1.97 6.00 10.01
CA LEU A 179 -1.76 5.00 11.06
C LEU A 179 -0.92 5.57 12.19
N THR A 180 0.21 6.21 11.88
CA THR A 180 1.10 6.78 12.92
C THR A 180 0.46 7.95 13.66
N ILE A 181 -0.36 8.78 12.99
CA ILE A 181 -1.12 9.86 13.64
C ILE A 181 -2.13 9.28 14.64
N LEU A 182 -2.90 8.26 14.23
CA LEU A 182 -3.91 7.63 15.09
C LEU A 182 -3.29 6.80 16.23
N ASP A 183 -2.17 6.14 15.97
CA ASP A 183 -1.40 5.40 16.99
C ASP A 183 -0.84 6.34 18.06
N LYS A 184 -0.23 7.47 17.66
CA LYS A 184 0.21 8.53 18.60
C LYS A 184 -0.96 9.10 19.41
N GLY A 185 -2.14 9.21 18.80
CA GLY A 185 -3.38 9.59 19.46
C GLY A 185 -4.00 8.51 20.36
N GLN A 186 -3.35 7.34 20.48
CA GLN A 186 -3.82 6.16 21.21
C GLN A 186 -5.22 5.70 20.77
N LYS A 187 -5.49 5.83 19.47
CA LYS A 187 -6.78 5.46 18.86
C LYS A 187 -6.74 4.11 18.14
N LEU A 188 -5.59 3.46 18.07
CA LEU A 188 -5.43 2.15 17.44
C LEU A 188 -5.14 1.05 18.47
N GLY A 189 -5.71 -0.13 18.26
CA GLY A 189 -5.36 -1.36 18.94
C GLY A 189 -4.19 -2.08 18.26
N GLN A 190 -3.88 -3.29 18.75
CA GLN A 190 -2.83 -4.12 18.16
C GLN A 190 -3.18 -4.51 16.72
N GLY A 191 -2.27 -4.24 15.78
CA GLY A 191 -2.44 -4.57 14.37
C GLY A 191 -2.17 -6.04 14.04
N SER A 192 -2.82 -6.52 12.99
CA SER A 192 -2.58 -7.82 12.35
C SER A 192 -2.33 -7.67 10.85
N ILE A 193 -1.69 -8.67 10.24
CA ILE A 193 -1.41 -8.72 8.81
C ILE A 193 -2.25 -9.81 8.14
N ARG A 194 -2.85 -9.46 7.00
CA ARG A 194 -3.36 -10.40 6.02
C ARG A 194 -2.40 -10.39 4.82
N PRO A 195 -1.58 -11.44 4.64
CA PRO A 195 -0.52 -11.42 3.65
C PRO A 195 -1.03 -11.65 2.22
N SER A 196 -0.40 -10.95 1.28
CA SER A 196 -0.55 -11.06 -0.17
C SER A 196 -0.39 -12.49 -0.68
N PHE A 197 -1.05 -12.84 -1.77
CA PHE A 197 -0.87 -14.14 -2.41
C PHE A 197 0.59 -14.43 -2.78
N LYS A 198 1.37 -13.40 -3.13
CA LYS A 198 2.82 -13.52 -3.30
C LYS A 198 3.50 -14.02 -2.03
N LYS A 199 3.26 -13.40 -0.87
CA LYS A 199 3.82 -13.87 0.41
C LYS A 199 3.33 -15.24 0.82
N GLN A 200 2.04 -15.55 0.59
CA GLN A 200 1.49 -16.89 0.87
C GLN A 200 2.21 -17.97 0.06
N LEU A 201 2.46 -17.72 -1.23
CA LEU A 201 3.23 -18.60 -2.09
C LEU A 201 4.67 -18.76 -1.59
N LEU A 202 5.36 -17.65 -1.35
CA LEU A 202 6.75 -17.69 -0.89
C LEU A 202 6.89 -18.43 0.45
N TYR A 203 5.99 -18.18 1.40
CA TYR A 203 5.97 -18.88 2.68
C TYR A 203 5.81 -20.39 2.49
N ARG A 204 4.78 -20.84 1.76
CA ARG A 204 4.50 -22.27 1.56
C ARG A 204 5.64 -22.96 0.81
N TYR A 205 6.15 -22.34 -0.25
CA TYR A 205 7.25 -22.90 -1.03
C TYR A 205 8.57 -22.98 -0.24
N ASN A 206 8.86 -21.98 0.61
CA ASN A 206 10.09 -21.98 1.41
C ASN A 206 10.07 -23.00 2.55
N LEU A 207 8.90 -23.46 2.99
CA LEU A 207 8.76 -24.56 3.95
C LEU A 207 9.07 -25.95 3.35
N LEU A 208 9.13 -26.07 2.02
CA LEU A 208 9.48 -27.32 1.37
C LEU A 208 10.97 -27.62 1.57
N SER A 209 11.27 -28.85 1.97
CA SER A 209 12.63 -29.38 1.96
C SER A 209 13.19 -29.48 0.54
N SER A 210 14.51 -29.59 0.38
CA SER A 210 15.14 -29.72 -0.94
C SER A 210 14.54 -30.89 -1.75
N LYS A 211 14.27 -32.03 -1.09
CA LYS A 211 13.63 -33.20 -1.72
C LYS A 211 12.19 -32.92 -2.17
N GLU A 212 11.41 -32.20 -1.37
CA GLU A 212 10.04 -31.80 -1.74
C GLU A 212 10.03 -30.77 -2.88
N LYS A 213 11.07 -29.92 -2.98
CA LYS A 213 11.25 -28.99 -4.11
C LYS A 213 11.61 -29.72 -5.40
N GLU A 214 12.42 -30.77 -5.32
CA GLU A 214 12.73 -31.64 -6.48
C GLU A 214 11.48 -32.36 -7.00
N THR A 215 10.60 -32.82 -6.10
CA THR A 215 9.33 -33.46 -6.49
C THR A 215 8.19 -32.47 -6.71
N PHE A 216 8.45 -31.16 -6.65
CA PHE A 216 7.41 -30.13 -6.75
C PHE A 216 6.60 -30.25 -8.04
N GLU A 217 7.24 -30.49 -9.18
CA GLU A 217 6.53 -30.66 -10.46
C GLU A 217 5.81 -32.01 -10.58
N SER A 218 6.16 -33.00 -9.75
CA SER A 218 5.55 -34.34 -9.81
C SER A 218 4.13 -34.39 -9.21
N ASN A 219 3.36 -35.42 -9.54
CA ASN A 219 2.00 -35.67 -9.03
C ASN A 219 1.98 -36.20 -7.57
N ASP A 220 2.88 -35.70 -6.72
CA ASP A 220 2.99 -36.09 -5.31
C ASP A 220 1.71 -35.73 -4.52
N SER A 221 1.37 -36.59 -3.55
CA SER A 221 0.23 -36.45 -2.64
C SER A 221 0.62 -35.90 -1.26
N ASN A 222 1.80 -35.29 -1.13
CA ASN A 222 2.21 -34.59 0.09
C ASN A 222 1.40 -33.28 0.29
N ALA A 223 0.88 -33.09 1.51
CA ALA A 223 0.07 -31.92 1.88
C ALA A 223 0.79 -30.57 1.66
N ARG A 224 2.08 -30.46 2.01
CA ARG A 224 2.87 -29.21 1.87
C ARG A 224 3.12 -28.86 0.41
N ILE A 225 3.38 -29.88 -0.43
CA ILE A 225 3.54 -29.69 -1.87
C ILE A 225 2.22 -29.21 -2.48
N LEU A 226 1.10 -29.87 -2.15
CA LEU A 226 -0.23 -29.47 -2.64
C LEU A 226 -0.61 -28.06 -2.18
N ASP A 227 -0.34 -27.69 -0.92
CA ASP A 227 -0.57 -26.34 -0.40
C ASP A 227 0.23 -25.29 -1.20
N SER A 228 1.49 -25.60 -1.50
CA SER A 228 2.36 -24.72 -2.31
C SER A 228 1.86 -24.60 -3.75
N LYS A 229 1.42 -25.69 -4.37
CA LYS A 229 0.81 -25.68 -5.71
C LYS A 229 -0.49 -24.87 -5.77
N ILE A 230 -1.35 -25.03 -4.77
CA ILE A 230 -2.57 -24.24 -4.63
C ILE A 230 -2.23 -22.75 -4.58
N ALA A 231 -1.19 -22.37 -3.82
CA ALA A 231 -0.73 -20.99 -3.76
C ALA A 231 -0.14 -20.50 -5.10
N VAL A 232 0.59 -21.35 -5.85
CA VAL A 232 1.05 -21.03 -7.21
C VAL A 232 -0.13 -20.72 -8.12
N VAL A 233 -1.11 -21.63 -8.21
CA VAL A 233 -2.26 -21.46 -9.11
C VAL A 233 -3.08 -20.23 -8.74
N ARG A 234 -3.30 -19.96 -7.44
CA ARG A 234 -3.98 -18.74 -6.96
C ARG A 234 -3.21 -17.48 -7.34
N TYR A 235 -1.89 -17.49 -7.21
CA TYR A 235 -1.06 -16.37 -7.62
C TYR A 235 -1.06 -16.17 -9.14
N GLN A 236 -1.03 -17.25 -9.93
CA GLN A 236 -1.16 -17.17 -11.38
C GLN A 236 -2.53 -16.63 -11.81
N GLN A 237 -3.62 -17.00 -11.13
CA GLN A 237 -4.96 -16.46 -11.38
C GLN A 237 -4.99 -14.93 -11.24
N LEU A 238 -4.22 -14.39 -10.29
CA LEU A 238 -4.05 -12.95 -10.10
C LEU A 238 -3.29 -12.31 -11.28
N LEU A 239 -2.18 -12.93 -11.72
CA LEU A 239 -1.39 -12.41 -12.84
C LEU A 239 -2.15 -12.36 -14.18
N VAL A 240 -3.21 -13.16 -14.31
CA VAL A 240 -4.08 -13.19 -15.50
C VAL A 240 -5.49 -12.68 -15.21
N ASN A 241 -5.68 -11.87 -14.15
CA ASN A 241 -7.01 -11.44 -13.71
C ASN A 241 -7.82 -10.73 -14.81
N GLU A 242 -7.14 -10.05 -15.74
CA GLU A 242 -7.74 -9.36 -16.90
C GLU A 242 -8.07 -10.29 -18.09
N ASP A 243 -7.66 -11.57 -18.05
CA ASP A 243 -7.93 -12.59 -19.07
C ASP A 243 -8.88 -13.68 -18.53
N PRO A 244 -10.21 -13.56 -18.76
CA PRO A 244 -11.19 -14.50 -18.24
C PRO A 244 -10.96 -15.95 -18.69
N LYS A 245 -10.41 -16.17 -19.90
CA LYS A 245 -10.20 -17.51 -20.44
C LYS A 245 -9.08 -18.22 -19.71
N LYS A 246 -7.93 -17.55 -19.52
CA LYS A 246 -6.81 -18.09 -18.73
C LYS A 246 -7.20 -18.31 -17.28
N ARG A 247 -7.93 -17.36 -16.68
CA ARG A 247 -8.44 -17.51 -15.32
C ARG A 247 -9.36 -18.72 -15.17
N ALA A 248 -10.27 -18.95 -16.12
CA ALA A 248 -11.14 -20.12 -16.12
C ALA A 248 -10.35 -21.43 -16.26
N GLN A 249 -9.29 -21.45 -17.08
CA GLN A 249 -8.40 -22.60 -17.21
C GLN A 249 -7.70 -22.92 -15.88
N LEU A 250 -7.08 -21.93 -15.23
CA LEU A 250 -6.44 -22.10 -13.93
C LEU A 250 -7.43 -22.52 -12.83
N THR A 251 -8.68 -22.05 -12.91
CA THR A 251 -9.74 -22.48 -11.98
C THR A 251 -10.04 -23.98 -12.12
N LYS A 252 -10.04 -24.50 -13.36
CA LYS A 252 -10.20 -25.94 -13.62
C LYS A 252 -9.03 -26.76 -13.10
N GLU A 253 -7.81 -26.21 -13.14
CA GLU A 253 -6.60 -26.84 -12.57
C GLU A 253 -6.60 -26.81 -11.03
N LEU A 254 -7.09 -25.72 -10.43
CA LEU A 254 -7.13 -25.52 -8.99
C LEU A 254 -8.03 -26.53 -8.27
N LEU A 255 -9.19 -26.86 -8.86
CA LEU A 255 -10.20 -27.69 -8.20
C LEU A 255 -9.68 -29.10 -7.85
N PRO A 256 -9.04 -29.87 -8.77
CA PRO A 256 -8.42 -31.15 -8.45
C PRO A 256 -7.36 -31.05 -7.35
N LEU A 257 -6.58 -29.97 -7.31
CA LEU A 257 -5.56 -29.77 -6.27
C LEU A 257 -6.21 -29.58 -4.89
N ILE A 258 -7.25 -28.75 -4.81
CA ILE A 258 -8.01 -28.54 -3.57
C ILE A 258 -8.68 -29.84 -3.12
N GLN A 259 -9.28 -30.60 -4.04
CA GLN A 259 -9.91 -31.89 -3.74
C GLN A 259 -8.90 -32.91 -3.19
N LYS A 260 -7.75 -33.09 -3.86
CA LYS A 260 -6.67 -33.95 -3.39
C LYS A 260 -6.17 -33.50 -2.02
N ARG A 261 -5.96 -32.21 -1.83
CA ARG A 261 -5.48 -31.63 -0.56
C ARG A 261 -6.46 -31.86 0.58
N ALA A 262 -7.75 -31.68 0.33
CA ALA A 262 -8.82 -31.90 1.31
C ALA A 262 -8.92 -33.38 1.72
N ALA A 263 -8.75 -34.31 0.76
CA ALA A 263 -8.82 -35.75 0.99
C ALA A 263 -7.74 -36.28 1.95
N LEU A 264 -6.60 -35.58 2.10
CA LEU A 264 -5.53 -35.98 3.02
C LEU A 264 -5.92 -35.85 4.50
N GLY A 265 -6.91 -35.02 4.85
CA GLY A 265 -7.36 -34.82 6.23
C GLY A 265 -6.32 -34.22 7.19
N THR A 266 -5.09 -33.94 6.72
CA THR A 266 -4.01 -33.38 7.51
C THR A 266 -4.16 -31.87 7.63
N LYS A 267 -4.08 -31.36 8.86
CA LYS A 267 -4.02 -29.92 9.11
C LYS A 267 -2.60 -29.43 8.90
N THR A 268 -2.44 -28.42 8.06
CA THR A 268 -1.22 -27.61 7.98
C THR A 268 -1.54 -26.23 8.57
N PRO A 269 -0.71 -25.69 9.47
CA PRO A 269 -0.91 -24.33 9.96
C PRO A 269 -0.74 -23.35 8.79
N ASP A 270 -1.64 -22.38 8.67
CA ASP A 270 -1.58 -21.40 7.58
C ASP A 270 -0.35 -20.50 7.67
N PHE A 271 -0.02 -20.02 8.88
CA PHE A 271 1.20 -19.28 9.20
C PHE A 271 1.69 -19.66 10.58
N ASP A 272 2.97 -19.97 10.71
CA ASP A 272 3.57 -20.24 12.01
C ASP A 272 3.84 -18.92 12.78
N PRO A 273 3.87 -18.96 14.14
CA PRO A 273 4.08 -17.77 14.94
C PRO A 273 5.43 -17.05 14.71
N LEU A 274 6.50 -17.78 14.37
CA LEU A 274 7.81 -17.17 14.09
C LEU A 274 7.77 -16.39 12.78
N TRP A 275 7.04 -16.89 11.77
CA TRP A 275 6.80 -16.14 10.54
C TRP A 275 5.97 -14.88 10.80
N LEU A 276 4.89 -14.96 11.59
CA LEU A 276 4.14 -13.75 11.97
C LEU A 276 5.00 -12.75 12.76
N GLN A 277 5.94 -13.24 13.57
CA GLN A 277 6.89 -12.39 14.27
C GLN A 277 7.88 -11.71 13.33
N SER A 278 8.36 -12.38 12.28
CA SER A 278 9.25 -11.76 11.29
C SER A 278 8.56 -10.65 10.50
N MET A 279 7.24 -10.75 10.28
CA MET A 279 6.45 -9.69 9.65
C MET A 279 6.32 -8.43 10.50
N LYS A 280 6.67 -8.44 11.79
CA LYS A 280 6.59 -7.23 12.64
C LYS A 280 7.47 -6.09 12.13
N ALA A 281 8.62 -6.39 11.51
CA ALA A 281 9.49 -5.37 10.92
C ALA A 281 8.82 -4.66 9.73
N GLU A 282 7.88 -5.33 9.05
CA GLU A 282 7.11 -4.77 7.93
C GLU A 282 5.86 -4.00 8.38
N ASN A 283 5.64 -3.85 9.70
CA ASN A 283 4.51 -3.10 10.22
C ASN A 283 4.65 -1.62 9.84
N PRO A 284 3.68 -1.03 9.12
CA PRO A 284 3.75 0.35 8.63
C PRO A 284 3.82 1.40 9.75
N LEU A 285 3.48 1.06 11.00
CA LEU A 285 3.71 1.94 12.15
C LEU A 285 5.20 2.19 12.44
N LEU A 286 6.08 1.30 11.97
CA LEU A 286 7.53 1.46 12.08
C LEU A 286 8.14 2.31 10.97
N ALA A 287 7.35 2.69 9.95
CA ALA A 287 7.81 3.50 8.83
C ALA A 287 8.42 4.83 9.33
N HIS A 288 9.57 5.19 8.77
CA HIS A 288 10.24 6.45 9.08
C HIS A 288 9.48 7.66 8.49
N ASP A 289 9.83 8.87 8.95
CA ASP A 289 9.33 10.09 8.34
C ASP A 289 9.82 10.20 6.88
N PRO A 290 8.95 10.53 5.91
CA PRO A 290 9.35 10.63 4.50
C PRO A 290 10.35 11.77 4.27
N HIS A 291 10.15 12.89 4.96
CA HIS A 291 10.91 14.10 4.74
C HIS A 291 12.29 14.04 5.40
N ARG A 292 13.33 14.43 4.66
CA ARG A 292 14.70 14.48 5.14
C ARG A 292 15.34 15.82 4.77
N LEU A 293 16.00 16.45 5.74
CA LEU A 293 16.89 17.57 5.53
C LEU A 293 18.30 17.13 5.92
N GLN A 294 19.26 17.31 5.02
CA GLN A 294 20.66 16.98 5.25
C GLN A 294 21.54 18.19 5.00
N LEU A 295 22.47 18.43 5.92
CA LEU A 295 23.54 19.42 5.80
C LEU A 295 24.86 18.68 5.70
N SER A 296 25.70 19.04 4.73
CA SER A 296 27.03 18.44 4.58
C SER A 296 28.06 19.50 4.17
N SER A 297 29.31 19.27 4.53
CA SER A 297 30.45 20.12 4.20
C SER A 297 31.65 19.23 3.85
N GLY A 298 32.42 19.59 2.84
CA GLY A 298 33.54 18.79 2.32
C GLY A 298 34.43 19.58 1.37
N VAL A 299 35.42 18.93 0.78
CA VAL A 299 36.34 19.55 -0.19
C VAL A 299 36.27 18.83 -1.52
N LYS A 300 36.13 19.58 -2.62
CA LYS A 300 36.12 19.05 -3.99
C LYS A 300 37.02 19.93 -4.85
N ASN A 301 38.03 19.34 -5.50
CA ASN A 301 39.03 20.07 -6.30
C ASN A 301 39.65 21.26 -5.54
N ASP A 302 40.09 21.02 -4.30
CA ASP A 302 40.66 22.03 -3.38
C ASP A 302 39.73 23.20 -3.01
N GLN A 303 38.43 23.09 -3.29
CA GLN A 303 37.41 24.07 -2.91
C GLN A 303 36.52 23.51 -1.81
N LEU A 304 36.24 24.32 -0.80
CA LEU A 304 35.22 24.02 0.19
C LEU A 304 33.85 23.96 -0.50
N LEU A 305 33.11 22.91 -0.19
CA LEU A 305 31.78 22.62 -0.72
C LEU A 305 30.85 22.40 0.47
N ASN A 306 29.83 23.23 0.57
CA ASN A 306 28.74 23.04 1.53
C ASN A 306 27.48 22.65 0.75
N ARG A 307 26.68 21.71 1.27
CA ARG A 307 25.50 21.20 0.59
C ARG A 307 24.32 21.10 1.53
N ILE A 308 23.16 21.53 1.02
CA ILE A 308 21.85 21.35 1.64
C ILE A 308 21.04 20.45 0.72
N GLU A 309 20.64 19.29 1.22
CA GLU A 309 19.73 18.39 0.53
C GLU A 309 18.39 18.35 1.26
N ALA A 310 17.31 18.63 0.54
CA ALA A 310 15.95 18.48 1.02
C ALA A 310 15.23 17.44 0.16
N ARG A 311 14.60 16.48 0.83
CA ARG A 311 13.85 15.40 0.19
C ARG A 311 12.48 15.32 0.82
N PHE A 312 11.43 15.40 0.00
CA PHE A 312 10.06 15.20 0.45
C PHE A 312 9.54 13.78 0.19
N GLY A 313 10.33 12.95 -0.52
CA GLY A 313 10.03 11.58 -0.95
C GLY A 313 9.73 10.56 0.15
N LEU A 314 9.25 9.37 -0.23
CA LEU A 314 8.79 8.33 0.70
C LEU A 314 9.94 7.58 1.36
N HIS A 315 10.84 6.98 0.57
CA HIS A 315 11.86 6.05 1.06
C HIS A 315 13.05 5.95 0.08
N SER A 316 14.25 5.82 0.63
CA SER A 316 15.52 5.65 -0.10
C SER A 316 16.31 4.48 0.49
N PRO A 317 17.19 3.82 -0.28
CA PRO A 317 18.02 2.70 0.22
C PRO A 317 18.93 3.03 1.41
N LEU A 318 19.15 4.32 1.70
CA LEU A 318 19.91 4.76 2.87
C LEU A 318 19.04 4.95 4.13
N ASP A 319 17.73 4.91 3.97
CA ASP A 319 16.80 5.00 5.10
C ASP A 319 16.59 3.61 5.71
N ARG A 320 16.05 3.58 6.93
CA ARG A 320 15.64 2.33 7.59
C ARG A 320 14.49 1.69 6.82
N GLU A 321 14.58 0.39 6.54
CA GLU A 321 13.54 -0.33 5.77
C GLU A 321 12.30 -0.72 6.60
N ASP A 322 12.34 -0.64 7.94
CA ASP A 322 11.20 -1.03 8.79
C ASP A 322 9.91 -0.29 8.38
N GLY A 323 8.83 -1.04 8.17
CA GLY A 323 7.52 -0.53 7.73
C GLY A 323 7.48 -0.04 6.28
N MET A 324 8.56 -0.20 5.52
CA MET A 324 8.70 0.22 4.12
C MET A 324 8.88 -0.99 3.19
N PRO A 325 8.56 -0.84 1.89
CA PRO A 325 8.70 -1.93 0.93
C PRO A 325 10.18 -2.23 0.65
N HIS A 326 10.61 -3.46 0.96
CA HIS A 326 11.97 -3.93 0.68
C HIS A 326 12.34 -3.81 -0.80
N HIS A 327 13.61 -3.53 -1.07
CA HIS A 327 14.19 -3.45 -2.42
C HIS A 327 13.51 -2.44 -3.35
N SER A 328 12.98 -1.35 -2.80
CA SER A 328 12.40 -0.28 -3.60
C SER A 328 12.78 1.11 -3.10
N GLU A 329 12.84 2.06 -4.03
CA GLU A 329 13.04 3.48 -3.76
C GLU A 329 11.84 4.21 -4.34
N VAL A 330 11.27 5.14 -3.57
CA VAL A 330 10.23 6.03 -4.07
C VAL A 330 10.55 7.41 -3.53
N ASN A 331 11.22 8.20 -4.36
CA ASN A 331 11.52 9.58 -4.06
C ASN A 331 10.73 10.50 -4.98
N TYR A 332 10.20 11.58 -4.40
CA TYR A 332 9.50 12.63 -5.13
C TYR A 332 9.91 13.97 -4.51
N PHE A 333 9.99 14.99 -5.34
CA PHE A 333 10.41 16.34 -4.95
C PHE A 333 11.63 16.33 -4.03
N SER A 334 12.81 16.16 -4.60
CA SER A 334 14.06 16.38 -3.88
C SER A 334 14.91 17.40 -4.59
N PHE A 335 15.71 18.15 -3.84
CA PHE A 335 16.68 19.05 -4.44
C PHE A 335 17.93 19.14 -3.60
N THR A 336 19.03 19.46 -4.27
CA THR A 336 20.33 19.66 -3.65
C THR A 336 20.85 21.03 -4.03
N LEU A 337 21.02 21.90 -3.06
CA LEU A 337 21.76 23.15 -3.20
C LEU A 337 23.20 22.91 -2.79
N GLU A 338 24.13 23.36 -3.63
CA GLU A 338 25.56 23.36 -3.34
C GLU A 338 26.06 24.79 -3.30
N HIS A 339 26.93 25.06 -2.33
CA HIS A 339 27.63 26.33 -2.16
C HIS A 339 29.13 26.03 -2.21
N THR A 340 29.79 26.54 -3.25
CA THR A 340 31.25 26.60 -3.31
C THR A 340 31.73 27.95 -2.77
N ASN A 341 33.04 28.16 -2.65
CA ASN A 341 33.62 29.45 -2.20
C ASN A 341 33.17 30.69 -2.99
N ARG A 342 32.48 30.54 -4.12
CA ARG A 342 32.10 31.64 -5.02
C ARG A 342 30.60 31.72 -5.27
N GLU A 343 29.89 30.59 -5.32
CA GLU A 343 28.54 30.54 -5.89
C GLU A 343 27.67 29.50 -5.19
N ILE A 344 26.38 29.82 -5.06
CA ILE A 344 25.33 28.86 -4.71
C ILE A 344 24.63 28.44 -5.99
N TYR A 345 24.51 27.14 -6.21
CA TYR A 345 23.79 26.61 -7.36
C TYR A 345 22.94 25.40 -6.99
N LEU A 346 21.85 25.23 -7.73
CA LEU A 346 21.05 24.02 -7.71
C LEU A 346 21.82 22.93 -8.47
N GLN A 347 22.26 21.91 -7.73
CA GLN A 347 23.02 20.79 -8.27
C GLN A 347 22.11 19.75 -8.92
N ASN A 348 20.98 19.45 -8.29
CA ASN A 348 19.94 18.59 -8.85
C ASN A 348 18.57 18.95 -8.28
N PHE A 349 17.55 18.65 -9.07
CA PHE A 349 16.15 18.63 -8.68
C PHE A 349 15.54 17.33 -9.22
N ARG A 350 14.97 16.48 -8.37
CA ARG A 350 14.22 15.29 -8.80
C ARG A 350 12.75 15.55 -8.54
N LEU A 351 11.96 15.51 -9.61
CA LEU A 351 10.51 15.50 -9.49
C LEU A 351 10.04 14.13 -8.97
N ILE A 352 10.58 13.06 -9.56
CA ILE A 352 10.29 11.68 -9.20
C ILE A 352 11.50 10.80 -9.51
N ASP A 353 11.72 9.77 -8.70
CA ASP A 353 12.75 8.75 -8.88
C ASP A 353 12.27 7.48 -8.19
N ILE A 354 11.92 6.48 -9.00
CA ILE A 354 11.38 5.20 -8.54
C ILE A 354 12.34 4.11 -8.95
N LEU A 355 12.78 3.32 -7.98
CA LEU A 355 13.47 2.05 -8.19
C LEU A 355 12.56 0.92 -7.70
N SER A 356 12.28 -0.05 -8.55
CA SER A 356 11.54 -1.25 -8.19
C SER A 356 12.40 -2.47 -8.52
N LEU A 357 13.13 -2.99 -7.53
CA LEU A 357 13.81 -4.27 -7.66
C LEU A 357 12.84 -5.39 -7.26
N GLN A 358 12.66 -6.36 -8.14
CA GLN A 358 11.86 -7.55 -7.85
C GLN A 358 12.72 -8.79 -8.01
N PRO A 359 13.40 -9.25 -6.94
CA PRO A 359 14.30 -10.39 -7.02
C PRO A 359 13.61 -11.64 -7.56
N ALA A 360 14.28 -12.36 -8.46
CA ALA A 360 13.72 -13.56 -9.07
C ALA A 360 13.48 -14.66 -8.05
N ASN A 361 12.30 -15.27 -8.12
CA ASN A 361 11.87 -16.38 -7.28
C ASN A 361 10.64 -17.05 -7.92
N ILE A 362 10.04 -18.03 -7.26
CA ILE A 362 8.84 -18.73 -7.77
C ILE A 362 7.65 -17.79 -8.07
N ALA A 363 7.60 -16.61 -7.45
CA ALA A 363 6.53 -15.62 -7.60
C ALA A 363 6.94 -14.39 -8.45
N SER A 364 8.20 -14.28 -8.90
CA SER A 364 8.64 -13.13 -9.70
C SER A 364 9.69 -13.54 -10.73
N SER A 365 9.54 -13.01 -11.94
CA SER A 365 10.47 -13.28 -13.04
C SER A 365 11.87 -12.69 -12.82
N GLY A 366 12.05 -11.76 -11.87
CA GLY A 366 13.30 -11.02 -11.67
C GLY A 366 13.33 -9.64 -12.31
N PHE A 367 12.33 -9.31 -13.14
CA PHE A 367 12.29 -8.04 -13.86
C PHE A 367 12.27 -6.85 -12.90
N SER A 368 13.26 -5.97 -13.07
CA SER A 368 13.50 -4.82 -12.20
C SER A 368 13.67 -3.58 -13.05
N TRP A 369 13.25 -2.42 -12.54
CA TRP A 369 13.28 -1.19 -13.32
C TRP A 369 13.51 0.04 -12.45
N ARG A 370 13.98 1.11 -13.10
CA ARG A 370 14.08 2.46 -12.52
C ARG A 370 13.52 3.46 -13.51
N ALA A 371 12.76 4.43 -13.02
CA ALA A 371 12.33 5.58 -13.80
C ALA A 371 12.47 6.85 -12.99
N GLY A 372 13.00 7.90 -13.59
CA GLY A 372 13.21 9.19 -12.95
C GLY A 372 12.96 10.36 -13.88
N ALA A 373 12.53 11.48 -13.31
CA ALA A 373 12.39 12.74 -14.00
C ALA A 373 12.86 13.89 -13.09
N GLY A 374 13.57 14.84 -13.66
CA GLY A 374 14.11 15.96 -12.91
C GLY A 374 15.02 16.85 -13.75
N ALA A 375 16.02 17.41 -13.10
CA ALA A 375 17.09 18.15 -13.72
C ALA A 375 18.40 17.92 -12.96
N LEU A 376 19.50 17.78 -13.70
CA LEU A 376 20.82 17.54 -13.16
C LEU A 376 21.80 18.54 -13.76
N ARG A 377 22.64 19.14 -12.91
CA ARG A 377 23.73 19.98 -13.34
C ARG A 377 24.89 19.12 -13.83
N ARG A 378 25.18 19.18 -15.14
CA ARG A 378 26.34 18.49 -15.74
C ARG A 378 27.56 19.40 -15.72
N LEU A 379 28.58 18.98 -14.98
CA LEU A 379 29.88 19.66 -14.94
C LEU A 379 30.63 19.41 -16.25
N GLY A 380 31.21 20.45 -16.84
CA GLY A 380 32.01 20.38 -18.07
C GLY A 380 31.47 21.21 -19.23
N TYR A 381 30.49 20.70 -19.98
CA TYR A 381 30.14 21.26 -21.30
C TYR A 381 29.43 22.63 -21.26
N PHE A 382 28.55 22.86 -20.29
CA PHE A 382 27.78 24.10 -20.19
C PHE A 382 27.57 24.64 -18.78
N ASP A 383 28.01 23.92 -17.73
CA ASP A 383 27.68 24.15 -16.32
C ASP A 383 26.25 24.71 -16.12
N LYS A 384 25.28 23.96 -16.64
CA LYS A 384 23.86 24.31 -16.59
C LYS A 384 23.08 23.16 -15.99
N LEU A 385 22.03 23.54 -15.28
CA LEU A 385 20.98 22.62 -14.87
C LEU A 385 20.16 22.25 -16.10
N LEU A 386 20.21 20.99 -16.50
CA LEU A 386 19.50 20.49 -17.67
C LEU A 386 18.40 19.52 -17.23
N PRO A 387 17.20 19.57 -17.84
CA PRO A 387 16.20 18.53 -17.65
C PRO A 387 16.78 17.15 -17.93
N GLN A 388 16.41 16.17 -17.11
CA GLN A 388 16.86 14.79 -17.20
C GLN A 388 15.65 13.86 -17.06
N LEU A 389 15.57 12.88 -17.96
CA LEU A 389 14.64 11.76 -17.87
C LEU A 389 15.49 10.49 -17.88
N SER A 390 15.34 9.66 -16.86
CA SER A 390 16.06 8.39 -16.76
C SER A 390 15.09 7.22 -16.81
N PHE A 391 15.45 6.19 -17.56
CA PHE A 391 14.76 4.91 -17.55
C PHE A 391 15.77 3.78 -17.65
N ALA A 392 15.65 2.79 -16.77
CA ALA A 392 16.47 1.60 -16.80
C ALA A 392 15.62 0.35 -16.54
N GLY A 393 15.96 -0.74 -17.21
CA GLY A 393 15.36 -2.06 -17.02
C GLY A 393 16.43 -3.12 -16.85
N GLY A 394 16.10 -4.19 -16.16
CA GLY A 394 17.03 -5.29 -15.96
C GLY A 394 16.51 -6.35 -15.00
N TYR A 395 17.43 -6.91 -14.23
CA TYR A 395 17.19 -8.13 -13.48
C TYR A 395 17.77 -8.04 -12.07
N SER A 396 17.08 -8.63 -11.09
CA SER A 396 17.59 -8.74 -9.72
C SER A 396 17.41 -10.15 -9.14
N LEU A 397 18.28 -10.46 -8.18
CA LEU A 397 18.36 -11.71 -7.42
C LEU A 397 18.62 -11.36 -5.95
N ALA A 398 18.01 -12.11 -5.03
CA ALA A 398 18.24 -11.95 -3.60
C ALA A 398 18.57 -13.31 -2.98
N PRO A 399 19.85 -13.75 -3.03
CA PRO A 399 20.26 -15.04 -2.47
C PRO A 399 20.00 -15.18 -0.97
N THR A 400 20.00 -14.06 -0.25
CA THR A 400 19.63 -13.98 1.17
C THR A 400 18.75 -12.76 1.41
N GLN A 401 18.11 -12.67 2.58
CA GLN A 401 17.30 -11.50 2.95
C GLN A 401 18.13 -10.21 3.05
N THR A 402 19.43 -10.32 3.34
CA THR A 402 20.33 -9.17 3.53
C THR A 402 21.22 -8.89 2.33
N PHE A 403 21.07 -9.63 1.23
CA PHE A 403 21.94 -9.50 0.06
C PHE A 403 21.13 -9.55 -1.23
N THR A 404 21.19 -8.46 -1.99
CA THR A 404 20.54 -8.32 -3.29
C THR A 404 21.58 -7.98 -4.35
N LEU A 405 21.57 -8.75 -5.45
CA LEU A 405 22.32 -8.47 -6.67
C LEU A 405 21.35 -7.96 -7.71
N TYR A 406 21.68 -6.88 -8.39
CA TYR A 406 20.88 -6.40 -9.52
C TYR A 406 21.75 -5.77 -10.59
N ALA A 407 21.28 -5.84 -11.82
CA ALA A 407 21.86 -5.15 -12.97
C ALA A 407 20.74 -4.45 -13.72
N LEU A 408 20.89 -3.15 -13.95
CA LEU A 408 19.96 -2.34 -14.73
C LEU A 408 20.72 -1.69 -15.88
N LEU A 409 20.17 -1.76 -17.09
CA LEU A 409 20.66 -1.07 -18.27
C LEU A 409 19.63 0.00 -18.65
N GLY A 410 20.09 1.22 -18.92
CA GLY A 410 19.19 2.35 -19.13
C GLY A 410 19.78 3.49 -19.94
N ALA A 411 18.95 4.51 -20.13
CA ALA A 411 19.29 5.78 -20.76
C ALA A 411 18.90 6.93 -19.82
N GLU A 412 19.68 8.02 -19.83
CA GLU A 412 19.46 9.21 -19.01
C GLU A 412 19.76 10.53 -19.74
#